data_AF-A0A2D8SG58-F1
#
_entry.id   AF-A0A2D8SG58-F1
#
_cell.length_a   1.000
_cell.length_b   1.000
_cell.length_c   1.000
_cell.angle_alpha   90.00
_cell.angle_beta   90.00
_cell.angle_gamma   90.00
#
_symmetry.space_group_name_H-M   'P 1'
#
loop_
_entity.id
_entity.type
_entity.pdbx_description
1 polymer ?
#
loop_
_entity_poly.entity_id
_entity_poly.type
_entity_poly.pdbx_seq_one_letter_code
_entity_poly.pdbx_strand_id
1 'polypeptide(L)' 'GAKTPPEQMPKGWQATGRNELCPCGSGKKFKHCHGRL' A
#
# COMPACT_ATOMS: atom_id res chain seq x y z
N GLY A 1 8.64 14.63 -8.78
CA GLY A 1 9.07 13.44 -8.01
C GLY A 1 7.96 12.42 -8.08
N ALA A 2 8.22 11.30 -8.74
CA ALA A 2 7.25 10.45 -9.43
C ALA A 2 6.15 9.86 -8.52
N LYS A 3 4.89 10.11 -8.87
CA LYS A 3 3.76 9.28 -8.43
C LYS A 3 3.72 8.06 -9.36
N THR A 4 4.31 6.97 -8.89
CA THR A 4 4.33 5.68 -9.58
C THR A 4 2.91 5.26 -9.98
N PRO A 5 2.65 4.92 -11.26
CA PRO A 5 1.35 4.42 -11.70
C PRO A 5 0.95 3.17 -10.90
N PRO A 6 -0.36 2.97 -10.62
CA PRO A 6 -0.86 1.81 -9.87
C PRO A 6 -0.48 0.46 -10.50
N GLU A 7 -0.06 0.47 -11.76
CA GLU A 7 0.45 -0.68 -12.51
C GLU A 7 1.85 -1.15 -12.08
N GLN A 8 2.65 -0.27 -11.44
CA GLN A 8 3.98 -0.64 -10.90
C GLN A 8 3.96 -0.87 -9.38
N MET A 9 2.77 -0.91 -8.77
CA MET A 9 2.68 -1.33 -7.38
C MET A 9 2.99 -2.83 -7.28
N PRO A 10 3.75 -3.28 -6.26
CA PRO A 10 4.07 -4.69 -6.10
C PRO A 10 2.79 -5.53 -6.03
N LYS A 11 2.77 -6.65 -6.75
CA LYS A 11 1.71 -7.67 -6.64
C LYS A 11 1.51 -8.01 -5.17
N GLY A 12 0.29 -7.80 -4.68
CA GLY A 12 -0.07 -7.95 -3.27
C GLY A 12 -0.68 -6.69 -2.66
N TRP A 13 -0.32 -5.49 -3.13
CA TRP A 13 -0.88 -4.25 -2.56
C TRP A 13 -2.35 -4.02 -2.95
N GLN A 14 -2.74 -4.43 -4.16
CA GLN A 14 -4.13 -4.41 -4.62
C GLN A 14 -5.02 -5.42 -3.86
N ALA A 15 -4.41 -6.50 -3.36
CA ALA A 15 -5.07 -7.51 -2.54
C ALA A 15 -4.94 -7.23 -1.03
N THR A 16 -4.12 -6.25 -0.63
CA THR A 16 -3.93 -5.91 0.78
C THR A 16 -5.19 -5.20 1.29
N GLY A 17 -5.86 -5.84 2.25
CA GLY A 17 -7.00 -5.26 2.94
C GLY A 17 -6.63 -3.97 3.65
N ARG A 18 -7.55 -2.99 3.68
CA ARG A 18 -7.36 -1.69 4.33
C ARG A 18 -6.90 -1.77 5.79
N ASN A 19 -7.29 -2.81 6.52
CA ASN A 19 -6.94 -3.00 7.93
C ASN A 19 -5.68 -3.87 8.15
N GLU A 20 -5.15 -4.51 7.12
CA GLU A 20 -3.95 -5.34 7.21
C GLU A 20 -2.70 -4.48 7.34
N LEU A 21 -1.58 -5.10 7.76
CA LEU A 21 -0.30 -4.42 7.82
C LEU A 21 0.15 -4.01 6.41
N CYS A 22 0.70 -2.80 6.31
CA CYS A 22 1.17 -2.29 5.04
C CYS A 22 2.41 -3.09 4.59
N PRO A 23 2.40 -3.69 3.39
CA PRO A 23 3.51 -4.51 2.87
C PRO A 23 4.81 -3.73 2.63
N CYS A 24 4.84 -2.42 2.87
CA CYS A 24 6.06 -1.60 2.84
C CYS A 24 6.93 -1.77 4.09
N GLY A 25 6.54 -2.60 5.06
CA GLY A 25 7.31 -2.84 6.28
C GLY A 25 7.24 -1.72 7.33
N SER A 26 6.35 -0.75 7.19
CA SER A 26 6.25 0.39 8.13
C SER A 26 5.61 0.06 9.48
N GLY A 27 5.07 -1.16 9.65
CA GLY A 27 4.29 -1.54 10.83
C GLY A 27 2.91 -0.86 10.95
N LYS A 28 2.55 0.02 10.01
CA LYS A 28 1.25 0.71 9.98
C LYS A 28 0.23 -0.10 9.17
N LYS A 29 -1.07 0.03 9.49
CA LYS A 29 -2.14 -0.54 8.66
C LYS A 29 -2.15 0.10 7.28
N PHE A 30 -2.54 -0.64 6.25
CA PHE A 30 -2.56 -0.18 4.86
C PHE A 30 -3.32 1.14 4.70
N LYS A 31 -4.51 1.27 5.31
CA LYS A 31 -5.31 2.52 5.30
C LYS A 31 -4.64 3.75 5.94
N HIS A 32 -3.64 3.55 6.80
CA HIS A 32 -2.90 4.63 7.48
C HIS A 32 -1.51 4.85 6.88
N CYS A 33 -1.21 4.17 5.77
CA CYS A 33 0.07 4.25 5.09
C CYS A 33 -0.18 4.50 3.60
N HIS A 34 0.18 3.56 2.72
CA HIS A 34 0.05 3.72 1.27
C HIS A 34 -1.36 3.49 0.71
N GLY A 35 -2.27 2.90 1.49
CA GLY A 35 -3.69 2.80 1.18
C GLY A 35 -4.50 3.96 1.74
N ARG A 36 -3.84 5.05 2.16
CA ARG A 36 -4.51 6.29 2.54
C ARG A 36 -5.03 6.94 1.26
N LEU A 37 -6.35 6.94 1.10
CA LEU A 37 -7.01 7.88 0.18
C LEU A 37 -6.97 9.27 0.81
#